data_AF-A0A7Z9SDV8-F1
#
_entry.id   AF-A0A7Z9SDV8-F1
#
_cell.length_a   1.000
_cell.length_b   1.000
_cell.length_c   1.000
_cell.angle_alpha   90.00
_cell.angle_beta   90.00
_cell.angle_gamma   90.00
#
_symmetry.space_group_name_H-M   'P 1'
#
loop_
_entity.id
_entity.type
_entity.pdbx_description
1 polymer ?
#
loop_
_entity_poly.entity_id
_entity_poly.type
_entity_poly.pdbx_seq_one_letter_code
_entity_poly.pdbx_strand_id
1 'polypeptide(L)'
;MLPLYVQYYQTGTYNPTPDWKTISETPNTAIIAADRAHGIIIGHYAMTSAINKARKHDIGIVNIVNSGHMGAIGYFPMMAAKENMIGICAIAAGNGILPTFAAEPRLGTNPIAFAAPSGREAPFLFDAATSA
;
A
#
# COMPACT_ATOMS: atom_id res chain seq x y z
N MET A 1 4.70 0.58 -16.75
CA MET A 1 4.42 1.60 -15.70
C MET A 1 5.30 2.83 -15.79
N LEU A 2 6.63 2.73 -16.00
CA LEU A 2 7.53 3.90 -15.97
C LEU A 2 7.08 5.09 -16.86
N PRO A 3 6.72 4.93 -18.15
CA PRO A 3 6.26 6.05 -18.98
C PRO A 3 5.02 6.76 -18.41
N LEU A 4 4.10 5.98 -17.81
CA LEU A 4 2.87 6.51 -17.21
C LEU A 4 3.17 7.30 -15.93
N TYR A 5 4.12 6.87 -15.11
CA TYR A 5 4.56 7.64 -13.95
C TYR A 5 5.22 8.96 -14.35
N VAL A 6 6.06 8.96 -15.41
CA VAL A 6 6.62 10.20 -15.97
C VAL A 6 5.51 11.14 -16.41
N GLN A 7 4.49 10.62 -17.10
CA GLN A 7 3.33 11.41 -17.49
C GLN A 7 2.59 12.00 -16.28
N TYR A 8 2.37 11.23 -15.21
CA TYR A 8 1.70 11.74 -14.00
C TYR A 8 2.46 12.87 -13.32
N TYR A 9 3.80 12.87 -13.37
CA TYR A 9 4.58 14.01 -12.90
C TYR A 9 4.48 15.20 -13.85
N GLN A 10 4.53 14.98 -15.17
CA GLN A 10 4.41 16.04 -16.18
C GLN A 10 3.04 16.73 -16.14
N THR A 11 1.96 15.99 -15.88
CA THR A 11 0.60 16.54 -15.75
C THR A 11 0.31 17.10 -14.36
N GLY A 12 1.26 17.03 -13.43
CA GLY A 12 1.07 17.46 -12.05
C GLY A 12 0.10 16.60 -11.25
N THR A 13 -0.25 15.41 -11.73
CA THR A 13 -1.07 14.43 -11.00
C THR A 13 -0.34 13.93 -9.75
N TYR A 14 0.96 13.64 -9.86
CA TYR A 14 1.83 13.37 -8.73
C TYR A 14 2.61 14.61 -8.33
N ASN A 15 2.78 14.82 -7.03
CA ASN A 15 3.68 15.84 -6.53
C ASN A 15 5.12 15.29 -6.55
N PRO A 16 6.08 15.93 -7.27
CA PRO A 16 7.47 15.52 -7.27
C PRO A 16 8.19 15.84 -5.95
N THR A 17 7.69 16.79 -5.17
CA THR A 17 8.23 17.21 -3.87
C THR A 17 7.11 17.24 -2.82
N PRO A 18 6.53 16.07 -2.50
CA PRO A 18 5.41 15.99 -1.58
C PRO A 18 5.81 16.33 -0.15
N ASP A 19 4.98 17.13 0.53
CA ASP A 19 5.08 17.41 1.98
C ASP A 19 4.07 16.53 2.73
N TRP A 20 4.33 15.22 2.78
CA TRP A 20 3.44 14.29 3.46
C TRP A 20 3.51 14.42 4.97
N LYS A 21 2.36 14.25 5.65
CA LYS A 21 2.23 14.47 7.10
C LYS A 21 1.48 13.34 7.77
N THR A 22 1.93 12.95 8.95
CA THR A 22 1.12 12.14 9.87
C THR A 22 0.05 13.04 10.48
N ILE A 23 -1.21 12.79 10.16
CA ILE A 23 -2.35 13.60 10.59
C ILE A 23 -3.08 13.03 11.82
N SER A 24 -2.79 11.77 12.15
CA SER A 24 -3.27 11.12 13.36
C SER A 24 -2.29 10.02 13.73
N GLU A 25 -1.97 9.88 15.01
CA GLU A 25 -1.03 8.88 15.50
C GLU A 25 -1.39 8.40 16.90
N THR A 26 -1.26 7.09 17.10
CA THR A 26 -1.29 6.43 18.40
C THR A 26 -0.04 5.53 18.51
N PRO A 27 0.20 4.86 19.66
CA PRO A 27 1.31 3.93 19.77
C PRO A 27 1.34 2.86 18.67
N ASN A 28 0.19 2.33 18.25
CA ASN A 28 0.08 1.24 17.29
C ASN A 28 -0.62 1.59 15.97
N THR A 29 -1.13 2.81 15.79
CA THR A 29 -1.75 3.26 14.54
C THR A 29 -1.23 4.60 14.03
N ALA A 30 -1.34 4.85 12.72
CA ALA A 30 -1.14 6.18 12.14
C ALA A 30 -1.96 6.39 10.85
N ILE A 31 -2.23 7.65 10.52
CA ILE A 31 -2.78 8.08 9.23
C ILE A 31 -1.83 9.09 8.60
N ILE A 32 -1.41 8.84 7.36
CA ILE A 32 -0.48 9.68 6.61
C ILE A 32 -1.21 10.33 5.43
N ALA A 33 -1.26 11.65 5.39
CA ALA A 33 -1.66 12.41 4.22
C ALA A 33 -0.45 12.56 3.29
N ALA A 34 -0.51 11.91 2.13
CA ALA A 34 0.65 11.70 1.26
C ALA A 34 0.95 12.84 0.26
N ASP A 35 0.09 13.86 0.19
CA ASP A 35 0.26 14.99 -0.74
C ASP A 35 0.57 14.57 -2.19
N ARG A 36 -0.19 13.58 -2.69
CA ARG A 36 -0.04 13.01 -4.04
C ARG A 36 1.37 12.46 -4.32
N ALA A 37 2.08 12.04 -3.27
CA ALA A 37 3.34 11.33 -3.41
C ALA A 37 3.15 10.04 -4.22
N HIS A 38 4.22 9.60 -4.88
CA HIS A 38 4.21 8.32 -5.55
C HIS A 38 3.97 7.18 -4.55
N GLY A 39 2.98 6.35 -4.86
CA GLY A 39 2.52 5.26 -3.99
C GLY A 39 3.61 4.29 -3.52
N ILE A 40 4.58 3.95 -4.38
CA ILE A 40 5.69 3.05 -4.01
C ILE A 40 6.55 3.66 -2.88
N ILE A 41 6.86 4.95 -2.97
CA ILE A 41 7.68 5.68 -2.00
C ILE A 41 6.94 5.77 -0.66
N ILE A 42 5.71 6.28 -0.69
CA ILE A 42 4.94 6.48 0.54
C ILE A 42 4.49 5.15 1.17
N GLY A 43 4.25 4.12 0.36
CA GLY A 43 3.97 2.77 0.82
C GLY A 43 5.13 2.15 1.57
N HIS A 44 6.35 2.32 1.08
CA HIS A 44 7.56 1.86 1.78
C HIS A 44 7.68 2.56 3.14
N TYR A 45 7.53 3.89 3.17
CA TYR A 45 7.57 4.65 4.42
C TYR A 45 6.50 4.20 5.42
N ALA A 46 5.26 4.02 4.96
CA ALA A 46 4.14 3.59 5.80
C ALA A 46 4.34 2.18 6.38
N MET A 47 4.79 1.22 5.56
CA MET A 47 5.06 -0.13 6.03
C MET A 47 6.22 -0.18 7.02
N THR A 48 7.29 0.60 6.79
CA THR A 48 8.38 0.75 7.77
C THR A 48 7.87 1.31 9.10
N SER A 49 6.95 2.29 9.07
CA SER A 49 6.30 2.81 10.27
C SER A 49 5.44 1.74 10.96
N ALA A 50 4.66 0.96 10.20
CA ALA A 50 3.85 -0.15 10.72
C ALA A 50 4.71 -1.21 11.41
N ILE A 51 5.81 -1.65 10.78
CA ILE A 51 6.78 -2.60 11.37
C ILE A 51 7.36 -2.05 12.67
N ASN A 52 7.76 -0.77 12.70
CA ASN A 52 8.33 -0.16 13.90
C ASN A 52 7.33 -0.06 15.05
N LYS A 53 6.06 0.19 14.75
CA LYS A 53 4.96 0.17 15.74
C LYS A 53 4.70 -1.25 16.24
N ALA A 54 4.60 -2.22 15.33
CA ALA A 54 4.41 -3.64 15.67
C ALA A 54 5.54 -4.18 16.55
N ARG A 55 6.79 -3.78 16.30
CA ARG A 55 7.93 -4.18 17.14
C ARG A 55 7.80 -3.72 18.60
N LYS A 56 7.12 -2.60 18.85
CA LYS A 56 6.96 -2.00 20.19
C LYS A 56 5.65 -2.40 20.88
N HIS A 57 4.61 -2.69 20.09
CA HIS A 57 3.22 -2.79 20.57
C HIS A 57 2.45 -3.96 19.95
N ASP A 58 3.16 -4.99 19.46
CA ASP A 58 2.68 -6.24 18.82
C ASP A 58 1.94 -6.07 17.48
N ILE A 59 1.30 -4.91 17.27
CA ILE A 59 0.59 -4.56 16.04
C ILE A 59 0.95 -3.14 15.59
N GLY A 60 0.96 -2.94 14.27
CA GLY A 60 1.15 -1.64 13.65
C GLY A 60 0.23 -1.50 12.44
N ILE A 61 -0.62 -0.48 12.44
CA ILE A 61 -1.57 -0.22 11.34
C ILE A 61 -1.34 1.19 10.83
N VAL A 62 -1.00 1.34 9.56
CA VAL A 62 -0.76 2.65 8.95
C VAL A 62 -1.62 2.81 7.71
N ASN A 63 -2.48 3.82 7.73
CA ASN A 63 -3.32 4.19 6.60
C ASN A 63 -2.68 5.35 5.82
N ILE A 64 -2.74 5.28 4.50
CA ILE A 64 -2.27 6.36 3.62
C ILE A 64 -3.48 6.96 2.92
N VAL A 65 -3.58 8.29 2.91
CA VAL A 65 -4.59 9.04 2.15
C VAL A 65 -3.94 9.97 1.15
N ASN A 66 -4.62 10.25 0.04
CA ASN A 66 -4.13 11.13 -1.03
C ASN A 66 -2.76 10.72 -1.61
N SER A 67 -2.59 9.43 -1.93
CA SER A 67 -1.37 8.88 -2.55
C SER A 67 -1.58 8.52 -4.02
N GLY A 68 -0.47 8.35 -4.75
CA GLY A 68 -0.46 7.80 -6.10
C GLY A 68 -0.48 6.26 -6.12
N HIS A 69 -0.35 5.70 -7.33
CA HIS A 69 -0.34 4.26 -7.57
C HIS A 69 0.85 3.57 -6.88
N MET A 70 0.57 2.44 -6.23
CA MET A 70 1.51 1.73 -5.34
C MET A 70 2.26 0.57 -6.01
N GLY A 71 2.03 0.29 -7.30
CA GLY A 71 2.72 -0.81 -7.99
C GLY A 71 2.21 -2.19 -7.55
N ALA A 72 3.12 -3.17 -7.54
CA ALA A 72 2.82 -4.50 -7.01
C ALA A 72 2.83 -4.45 -5.47
N ILE A 73 1.66 -4.61 -4.86
CA ILE A 73 1.50 -4.33 -3.43
C ILE A 73 2.10 -5.41 -2.53
N GLY A 74 2.39 -6.61 -3.05
CA GLY A 74 3.10 -7.68 -2.34
C GLY A 74 4.51 -7.30 -1.87
N TYR A 75 5.10 -6.25 -2.45
CA TYR A 75 6.35 -5.65 -1.96
C TYR A 75 6.27 -5.22 -0.48
N PHE A 76 5.18 -4.58 -0.08
CA PHE A 76 5.03 -4.03 1.28
C PHE A 76 4.90 -5.11 2.36
N PRO A 77 3.96 -6.08 2.30
CA PRO A 77 3.88 -7.11 3.33
C PRO A 77 5.15 -7.97 3.39
N MET A 78 5.87 -8.13 2.27
CA MET A 78 7.20 -8.76 2.27
C MET A 78 8.23 -8.02 3.12
N MET A 79 8.12 -6.70 3.28
CA MET A 79 8.99 -5.96 4.20
C MET A 79 8.79 -6.44 5.64
N ALA A 80 7.54 -6.65 6.06
CA ALA A 80 7.24 -7.16 7.40
C ALA A 80 7.68 -8.62 7.57
N ALA A 81 7.48 -9.46 6.55
CA ALA A 81 7.90 -10.86 6.60
C ALA A 81 9.42 -11.03 6.75
N LYS A 82 10.22 -10.13 6.15
CA LYS A 82 11.69 -10.08 6.34
C LYS A 82 12.10 -9.71 7.77
N GLU A 83 11.23 -9.02 8.49
CA GLU A 83 11.40 -8.64 9.90
C GLU A 83 10.76 -9.67 10.85
N ASN A 84 10.48 -10.88 10.36
CA ASN A 84 9.83 -11.97 11.10
C ASN A 84 8.43 -11.59 11.63
N MET A 85 7.68 -10.79 10.87
CA MET A 85 6.31 -10.35 11.17
C MET A 85 5.34 -10.74 10.04
N ILE A 86 4.06 -10.88 10.35
CA ILE A 86 3.03 -10.98 9.31
C ILE A 86 2.75 -9.59 8.76
N GLY A 87 2.79 -9.44 7.43
CA GLY A 87 2.46 -8.21 6.73
C GLY A 87 1.16 -8.34 5.96
N ILE A 88 0.36 -7.26 5.93
CA ILE A 88 -0.85 -7.15 5.11
C ILE A 88 -0.84 -5.79 4.41
N CYS A 89 -1.24 -5.76 3.14
CA CYS A 89 -1.49 -4.54 2.39
C CYS A 89 -2.77 -4.70 1.56
N ALA A 90 -3.62 -3.69 1.59
CA ALA A 90 -4.81 -3.61 0.73
C ALA A 90 -4.94 -2.16 0.24
N ILE A 91 -5.32 -1.99 -1.02
CA ILE A 91 -5.47 -0.66 -1.62
C ILE A 91 -6.77 -0.57 -2.42
N ALA A 92 -7.25 0.66 -2.61
CA ALA A 92 -8.28 0.95 -3.60
C ALA A 92 -7.61 1.35 -4.93
N ALA A 93 -8.10 0.80 -6.03
CA ALA A 93 -7.71 1.18 -7.39
C ALA A 93 -8.82 2.03 -8.05
N GLY A 94 -8.52 2.61 -9.21
CA GLY A 94 -9.51 3.36 -9.99
C GLY A 94 -10.67 2.47 -10.47
N ASN A 95 -11.84 3.07 -10.69
CA ASN A 95 -13.04 2.35 -11.12
C ASN A 95 -12.85 1.74 -12.50
N GLY A 96 -12.97 0.42 -12.58
CA GLY A 96 -12.85 -0.35 -13.83
C GLY A 96 -13.50 -1.73 -13.80
N ILE A 97 -14.01 -2.16 -12.64
CA ILE A 97 -14.60 -3.48 -12.41
C ILE A 97 -16.09 -3.36 -12.16
N LEU A 98 -16.85 -4.26 -12.80
CA LEU A 98 -18.29 -4.41 -12.61
C LEU A 98 -18.56 -5.11 -11.27
N PRO A 99 -19.48 -4.58 -10.44
CA PRO A 99 -20.15 -5.41 -9.45
C PRO A 99 -20.82 -6.61 -10.12
N THR A 100 -20.96 -7.72 -9.38
CA THR A 100 -21.61 -8.93 -9.89
C THR A 100 -23.01 -8.61 -10.44
N PHE A 101 -23.28 -9.02 -11.67
CA PHE A 101 -24.54 -8.78 -12.41
C PHE A 101 -24.85 -7.31 -12.76
N ALA A 102 -23.90 -6.40 -12.58
CA ALA A 102 -24.05 -5.01 -13.00
C ALA A 102 -23.57 -4.79 -14.44
N ALA A 103 -23.96 -3.66 -15.02
CA ALA A 103 -23.55 -3.21 -16.34
C ALA A 103 -22.65 -1.94 -16.30
N GLU A 104 -22.46 -1.34 -15.12
CA GLU A 104 -21.63 -0.14 -14.93
C GLU A 104 -20.47 -0.39 -13.96
N PRO A 105 -19.24 0.07 -14.29
CA PRO A 105 -18.08 -0.12 -13.41
C PRO A 105 -18.20 0.76 -12.16
N ARG A 106 -18.00 0.13 -10.99
CA ARG A 106 -18.08 0.81 -9.68
C ARG A 106 -16.93 0.47 -8.75
N LEU A 107 -16.21 -0.62 -9.01
CA LEU A 107 -15.11 -1.11 -8.18
C LEU A 107 -13.78 -0.95 -8.92
N GLY A 108 -12.68 -0.90 -8.18
CA GLY A 108 -11.35 -1.12 -8.74
C GLY A 108 -10.97 -2.61 -8.66
N THR A 109 -9.81 -2.96 -9.22
CA THR A 109 -9.20 -4.28 -9.01
C THR A 109 -8.76 -4.54 -7.56
N ASN A 110 -8.80 -3.49 -6.73
CA ASN A 110 -8.63 -3.46 -5.27
C ASN A 110 -7.82 -4.65 -4.70
N PRO A 111 -6.51 -4.72 -4.99
CA PRO A 111 -5.73 -5.89 -4.62
C PRO A 111 -5.53 -6.01 -3.11
N ILE A 112 -5.36 -7.25 -2.68
CA ILE A 112 -5.03 -7.64 -1.31
C ILE A 112 -3.76 -8.50 -1.36
N ALA A 113 -2.79 -8.17 -0.54
CA ALA A 113 -1.58 -8.94 -0.37
C ALA A 113 -1.29 -9.23 1.10
N PHE A 114 -0.77 -10.42 1.39
CA PHE A 114 -0.26 -10.79 2.70
C PHE A 114 1.02 -11.62 2.59
N ALA A 115 1.90 -11.47 3.55
CA ALA A 115 3.13 -12.23 3.63
C ALA A 115 3.41 -12.66 5.07
N ALA A 116 4.03 -13.83 5.22
CA ALA A 116 4.36 -14.40 6.52
C ALA A 116 5.74 -15.06 6.50
N PRO A 117 6.51 -15.00 7.60
CA PRO A 117 7.77 -15.73 7.72
C PRO A 117 7.52 -17.25 7.70
N SER A 118 8.44 -17.99 7.11
CA SER A 118 8.37 -19.45 6.89
C SER A 118 9.58 -20.19 7.49
N GLY A 119 10.20 -19.62 8.52
CA GLY A 119 11.37 -20.19 9.18
C GLY A 119 12.62 -20.13 8.30
N ARG A 120 13.05 -21.28 7.78
CA ARG A 120 14.27 -21.40 6.95
C ARG A 120 14.01 -21.23 5.45
N GLU A 121 12.74 -21.26 5.04
CA GLU A 121 12.36 -21.13 3.64
C GLU A 121 12.15 -19.66 3.24
N ALA A 122 11.93 -19.42 1.94
CA ALA A 122 11.50 -18.12 1.46
C ALA A 122 10.12 -17.77 2.09
N PRO A 123 9.88 -16.52 2.51
CA PRO A 123 8.60 -16.12 3.08
C PRO A 123 7.42 -16.45 2.17
N PHE A 124 6.31 -16.85 2.80
CA PHE A 124 5.05 -17.01 2.08
C PHE A 124 4.58 -15.63 1.60
N LEU A 125 4.12 -15.52 0.35
CA LEU A 125 3.51 -14.33 -0.21
C LEU A 125 2.27 -14.70 -1.03
N PHE A 126 1.17 -14.03 -0.72
CA PHE A 126 -0.01 -13.96 -1.57
C PHE A 126 -0.19 -12.49 -2.00
N ASP A 127 -0.41 -12.27 -3.30
CA ASP A 127 -0.69 -10.95 -3.88
C ASP A 127 -1.64 -11.14 -5.06
N ALA A 128 -2.87 -10.65 -4.91
CA ALA A 128 -3.91 -10.84 -5.92
C ALA A 128 -4.79 -9.60 -6.07
N ALA A 129 -5.18 -9.33 -7.32
CA ALA A 129 -6.37 -8.52 -7.59
C ALA A 129 -7.62 -9.26 -7.09
N THR A 130 -8.66 -8.49 -6.78
CA THR A 130 -9.97 -9.04 -6.39
C THR A 130 -10.89 -9.34 -7.57
N SER A 131 -10.51 -8.90 -8.77
CA SER A 131 -11.13 -9.29 -10.04
C SER A 131 -10.53 -10.58 -10.60
N ALA A 132 -11.36 -11.39 -11.25
CA ALA A 132 -10.95 -12.60 -11.98
C ALA A 132 -10.32 -12.30 -13.35
#